data_AF-A0A9Q0HXW0-F1
#
_entry.id   AF-A0A9Q0HXW0-F1
#
_cell.length_a   1.000
_cell.length_b   1.000
_cell.length_c   1.000
_cell.angle_alpha   90.00
_cell.angle_beta   90.00
_cell.angle_gamma   90.00
#
_symmetry.space_group_name_H-M   'P 1'
#
loop_
_entity.id
_entity.type
_entity.pdbx_description
1 polymer ?
#
loop_
_entity_poly.entity_id
_entity_poly.type
_entity_poly.pdbx_seq_one_letter_code
_entity_poly.pdbx_strand_id
1 'polypeptide(L)'
;MFRRSSLAAATVARRLIHRRAGRASKPQPPPLPPPPSPPKPPQKPTPVSLHGETLHDPYAWMAALSDTVAMRHMDLHVEQEEKYTEAVLASLGADRLVRKLQIEMASRLASDLSTPAVRWGPWLYYRRVEEGKQYPVLCRRKASLHEAFITNKDPSAGFDFTSGKKIEQKLIDYNQEAERFGGYSYEELSEVSPDHNFIAYTMFDKQKDLFTLLVQDLTTGILLDRPRADRVAGLCWAMNGRALLYTVINDERRPYRIYCSVLGSNKDDTIILEEADENIYLSIRNTKDFSFIAVNIFSDSSSKL
;
A
#
# COMPACT_ATOMS: atom_id res chain seq x y z
N MET A 1 -91.94 -42.47 4.81
CA MET A 1 -91.46 -42.46 3.41
C MET A 1 -91.74 -41.09 2.81
N PHE A 2 -90.66 -40.42 2.34
CA PHE A 2 -90.60 -39.40 1.26
C PHE A 2 -91.53 -38.17 1.30
N ARG A 3 -91.11 -36.91 1.02
CA ARG A 3 -89.81 -36.30 0.68
C ARG A 3 -89.98 -34.77 0.75
N ARG A 4 -89.00 -34.10 1.36
CA ARG A 4 -88.37 -32.78 1.08
C ARG A 4 -89.19 -31.62 0.49
N SER A 5 -89.16 -30.52 1.25
CA SER A 5 -89.28 -29.13 0.79
C SER A 5 -87.98 -28.39 1.14
N SER A 6 -87.46 -27.58 0.21
CA SER A 6 -86.33 -26.67 0.44
C SER A 6 -86.78 -25.34 1.04
N LEU A 7 -85.99 -24.72 1.92
CA LEU A 7 -85.59 -23.31 1.85
C LEU A 7 -84.64 -22.95 3.01
N ALA A 8 -83.79 -21.95 2.74
CA ALA A 8 -82.62 -21.51 3.50
C ALA A 8 -82.95 -20.83 4.85
N ALA A 9 -81.97 -20.76 5.76
CA ALA A 9 -81.72 -19.60 6.62
C ALA A 9 -80.39 -19.70 7.40
N ALA A 10 -79.91 -18.54 7.83
CA ALA A 10 -78.55 -18.19 8.24
C ALA A 10 -78.14 -18.58 9.67
N THR A 11 -76.81 -18.74 9.78
CA THR A 11 -75.86 -18.53 10.88
C THR A 11 -76.31 -17.76 12.13
N VAL A 12 -75.97 -18.26 13.34
CA VAL A 12 -75.32 -17.50 14.44
C VAL A 12 -74.51 -18.44 15.35
N ALA A 13 -73.32 -17.95 15.75
CA ALA A 13 -72.23 -18.60 16.47
C ALA A 13 -72.41 -18.73 18.00
N ARG A 14 -71.61 -19.60 18.62
CA ARG A 14 -71.31 -19.57 20.07
C ARG A 14 -69.81 -19.67 20.33
N ARG A 15 -69.31 -18.69 21.10
CA ARG A 15 -67.91 -18.37 21.41
C ARG A 15 -67.25 -19.40 22.35
N LEU A 16 -65.99 -19.74 22.09
CA LEU A 16 -65.08 -20.37 23.05
C LEU A 16 -64.08 -19.31 23.57
N ILE A 17 -63.89 -19.28 24.88
CA ILE A 17 -63.00 -18.35 25.58
C ILE A 17 -61.59 -18.98 25.62
N HIS A 18 -60.60 -18.32 25.03
CA HIS A 18 -59.19 -18.66 25.22
C HIS A 18 -58.49 -17.56 26.04
N ARG A 19 -58.05 -17.93 27.25
CA ARG A 19 -57.11 -17.15 28.08
C ARG A 19 -55.76 -17.07 27.34
N ARG A 20 -55.34 -15.85 26.97
CA ARG A 20 -53.96 -15.59 26.50
C ARG A 20 -53.02 -15.59 27.71
N ALA A 21 -52.05 -16.49 27.70
CA ALA A 21 -50.87 -16.39 28.56
C ALA A 21 -50.04 -15.17 28.12
N GLY A 22 -49.69 -14.29 29.07
CA GLY A 22 -48.85 -13.13 28.82
C GLY A 22 -47.44 -13.56 28.41
N ARG A 23 -46.95 -13.03 27.29
CA ARG A 23 -45.53 -13.11 26.91
C ARG A 23 -44.72 -12.35 27.96
N ALA A 24 -43.89 -13.04 28.73
CA ALA A 24 -42.87 -12.39 29.54
C ALA A 24 -41.91 -11.64 28.59
N SER A 25 -41.81 -10.32 28.76
CA SER A 25 -40.80 -9.51 28.08
C SER A 25 -39.41 -9.96 28.54
N LYS A 26 -38.53 -10.27 27.58
CA LYS A 26 -37.11 -10.47 27.90
C LYS A 26 -36.59 -9.18 28.53
N PRO A 27 -35.82 -9.23 29.63
CA PRO A 27 -35.24 -8.04 30.22
C PRO A 27 -34.36 -7.33 29.18
N GLN A 28 -34.59 -6.03 29.00
CA GLN A 28 -33.71 -5.20 28.18
C GLN A 28 -32.30 -5.23 28.80
N PRO A 29 -31.25 -5.37 27.98
CA PRO A 29 -29.90 -5.21 28.48
C PRO A 29 -29.74 -3.82 29.11
N PRO A 30 -28.94 -3.70 30.20
CA PRO A 30 -28.75 -2.43 30.87
C PRO A 30 -28.26 -1.35 29.89
N PRO A 31 -28.68 -0.09 30.08
CA PRO A 31 -28.23 1.01 29.25
C PRO A 31 -26.71 1.12 29.33
N LEU A 32 -26.07 1.35 28.18
CA LEU A 32 -24.62 1.48 28.08
C LEU A 32 -24.16 2.72 28.88
N PRO A 33 -22.99 2.68 29.54
CA PRO A 33 -22.46 3.80 30.30
C PRO A 33 -22.25 5.02 29.38
N PRO A 34 -22.42 6.25 29.90
CA PRO A 34 -22.18 7.46 29.11
C PRO A 34 -20.71 7.51 28.64
N PRO A 35 -20.43 8.03 27.44
CA PRO A 35 -19.08 8.10 26.92
C PRO A 35 -18.21 8.99 27.81
N PRO A 36 -16.89 8.70 27.93
CA PRO A 36 -15.97 9.57 28.64
C PRO A 36 -15.91 10.97 28.01
N SER A 37 -15.36 11.95 28.72
CA SER A 37 -15.06 13.26 28.15
C SER A 37 -13.81 13.20 27.26
N PRO A 38 -13.75 13.95 26.14
CA PRO A 38 -12.57 13.98 25.29
C PRO A 38 -11.35 14.55 26.04
N PRO A 39 -10.15 14.02 25.79
CA PRO A 39 -8.94 14.56 26.39
C PRO A 39 -8.68 15.97 25.85
N LYS A 40 -8.14 16.83 26.71
CA LYS A 40 -7.88 18.23 26.38
C LYS A 40 -6.38 18.50 26.52
N PRO A 41 -5.66 18.66 25.40
CA PRO A 41 -4.24 18.97 25.47
C PRO A 41 -4.02 20.39 26.01
N PRO A 42 -2.86 20.67 26.62
CA PRO A 42 -2.52 22.00 27.07
C PRO A 42 -2.46 22.97 25.87
N GLN A 43 -2.98 24.17 26.07
CA GLN A 43 -2.90 25.26 25.09
C GLN A 43 -1.70 26.14 25.41
N LYS A 44 -0.87 26.39 24.39
CA LYS A 44 0.26 27.33 24.43
C LYS A 44 0.19 28.24 23.19
N PRO A 45 -0.65 29.30 23.22
CA PRO A 45 -0.85 30.21 22.10
C PRO A 45 0.47 30.79 21.60
N THR A 46 0.83 30.44 20.37
CA THR A 46 2.02 30.93 19.69
C THR A 46 1.59 31.86 18.55
N PRO A 47 2.08 33.11 18.49
CA PRO A 47 1.71 34.04 17.43
C PRO A 47 2.33 33.63 16.10
N VAL A 48 1.54 33.69 15.03
CA VAL A 48 1.94 33.47 13.65
C VAL A 48 1.50 34.68 12.85
N SER A 49 2.45 35.39 12.24
CA SER A 49 2.14 36.55 11.40
C SER A 49 2.08 36.15 9.93
N LEU A 50 0.93 36.37 9.30
CA LEU A 50 0.68 36.07 7.89
C LEU A 50 0.00 37.28 7.26
N HIS A 51 0.62 37.83 6.20
CA HIS A 51 0.09 38.98 5.45
C HIS A 51 -0.27 40.22 6.30
N GLY A 52 0.44 40.45 7.40
CA GLY A 52 0.20 41.58 8.30
C GLY A 52 -0.89 41.34 9.36
N GLU A 53 -1.55 40.18 9.36
CA GLU A 53 -2.43 39.74 10.43
C GLU A 53 -1.67 38.80 11.38
N THR A 54 -2.02 38.82 12.67
CA THR A 54 -1.45 37.91 13.68
C THR A 54 -2.51 36.91 14.11
N LEU A 55 -2.26 35.64 13.80
CA LEU A 55 -3.04 34.51 14.29
C LEU A 55 -2.34 33.91 15.51
N HIS A 56 -3.10 33.27 16.39
CA HIS A 56 -2.54 32.52 17.51
C HIS A 56 -2.88 31.05 17.32
N ASP A 57 -1.85 30.20 17.24
CA ASP A 57 -2.00 28.75 17.24
C ASP A 57 -1.76 28.21 18.67
N PRO A 58 -2.80 27.76 19.39
CA PRO A 58 -2.67 27.17 20.72
C PRO A 58 -1.91 25.84 20.76
N TYR A 59 -1.74 25.18 19.62
CA TYR A 59 -1.22 23.81 19.52
C TYR A 59 0.05 23.71 18.67
N ALA A 60 0.65 24.83 18.26
CA ALA A 60 1.91 24.88 17.50
C ALA A 60 3.03 24.04 18.14
N TRP A 61 3.02 23.92 19.48
CA TRP A 61 4.00 23.11 20.22
C TRP A 61 3.97 21.62 19.84
N MET A 62 2.84 21.09 19.36
CA MET A 62 2.72 19.68 18.95
C MET A 62 3.51 19.36 17.67
N ALA A 63 3.83 20.37 16.84
CA ALA A 63 4.62 20.19 15.63
C ALA A 63 6.15 20.17 15.91
N ALA A 64 6.57 20.51 17.13
CA ALA A 64 7.98 20.62 17.51
C ALA A 64 8.59 19.25 17.82
N LEU A 65 8.85 18.44 16.79
CA LEU A 65 9.37 17.07 16.92
C LEU A 65 10.74 16.98 17.62
N SER A 66 11.53 18.05 17.63
CA SER A 66 12.82 18.13 18.30
C SER A 66 12.75 18.45 19.79
N ASP A 67 11.61 18.92 20.30
CA ASP A 67 11.42 19.27 21.71
C ASP A 67 10.97 18.03 22.49
N THR A 68 11.85 17.51 23.34
CA THR A 68 11.59 16.29 24.13
C THR A 68 10.45 16.46 25.13
N VAL A 69 10.21 17.67 25.63
CA VAL A 69 9.11 17.95 26.55
C VAL A 69 7.79 17.97 25.77
N ALA A 70 7.76 18.63 24.62
CA ALA A 70 6.61 18.63 23.72
C ALA A 70 6.26 17.19 23.29
N MET A 71 7.24 16.41 22.86
CA MET A 71 7.04 15.01 22.46
C MET A 71 6.46 14.16 23.59
N ARG A 72 6.97 14.30 24.82
CA ARG A 72 6.41 13.58 25.97
C ARG A 72 4.95 13.96 26.25
N HIS A 73 4.60 15.23 26.12
CA HIS A 73 3.20 15.66 26.25
C HIS A 73 2.33 15.12 25.10
N MET A 74 2.88 15.03 23.90
CA MET A 74 2.20 14.45 22.73
C MET A 74 1.94 12.95 22.93
N ASP A 75 2.94 12.18 23.36
CA ASP A 75 2.80 10.73 23.62
C ASP A 75 1.68 10.46 24.64
N LEU A 76 1.70 11.20 25.76
CA LEU A 76 0.66 11.11 26.78
C LEU A 76 -0.73 11.46 26.23
N HIS A 77 -0.82 12.48 25.36
CA HIS A 77 -2.08 12.89 24.76
C HIS A 77 -2.59 11.87 23.74
N VAL A 78 -1.72 11.29 22.92
CA VAL A 78 -2.05 10.22 21.97
C VAL A 78 -2.58 8.99 22.70
N GLU A 79 -1.94 8.57 23.80
CA GLU A 79 -2.46 7.47 24.62
C GLU A 79 -3.84 7.78 25.22
N GLN A 80 -4.08 9.04 25.60
CA GLN A 80 -5.39 9.45 26.11
C GLN A 80 -6.46 9.43 25.02
N GLU A 81 -6.13 9.86 23.81
CA GLU A 81 -7.03 9.82 22.65
C GLU A 81 -7.33 8.38 22.21
N GLU A 82 -6.35 7.49 22.27
CA GLU A 82 -6.54 6.06 22.01
C GLU A 82 -7.53 5.45 23.01
N LYS A 83 -7.28 5.64 24.32
CA LYS A 83 -8.19 5.16 25.39
C LYS A 83 -9.58 5.76 25.29
N TYR A 84 -9.67 7.05 24.97
CA TYR A 84 -10.95 7.74 24.76
C TYR A 84 -11.72 7.11 23.58
N THR A 85 -11.04 6.89 22.45
CA THR A 85 -11.60 6.27 21.26
C THR A 85 -12.10 4.85 21.55
N GLU A 86 -11.29 4.02 22.21
CA GLU A 86 -11.67 2.67 22.63
C GLU A 86 -12.91 2.67 23.53
N ALA A 87 -12.95 3.55 24.54
CA ALA A 87 -14.06 3.64 25.47
C ALA A 87 -15.35 4.14 24.80
N VAL A 88 -15.27 5.10 23.88
CA VAL A 88 -16.42 5.57 23.10
C VAL A 88 -16.95 4.44 22.21
N LEU A 89 -16.08 3.74 21.47
CA LEU A 89 -16.47 2.61 20.62
C LEU A 89 -17.11 1.48 21.43
N ALA A 90 -16.55 1.15 22.59
CA ALA A 90 -17.11 0.17 23.51
C ALA A 90 -18.49 0.60 24.04
N SER A 91 -18.65 1.87 24.42
CA SER A 91 -19.93 2.43 24.90
C SER A 91 -21.05 2.39 23.85
N LEU A 92 -20.69 2.36 22.56
CA LEU A 92 -21.64 2.22 21.45
C LEU A 92 -21.91 0.75 21.07
N GLY A 93 -21.27 -0.20 21.75
CA GLY A 93 -21.35 -1.62 21.42
C GLY A 93 -20.80 -1.95 20.03
N ALA A 94 -19.81 -1.18 19.57
CA ALA A 94 -19.28 -1.28 18.21
C ALA A 94 -18.64 -2.64 17.89
N ASP A 95 -18.20 -3.41 18.90
CA ASP A 95 -17.52 -4.70 18.75
C ASP A 95 -18.25 -5.67 17.82
N ARG A 96 -19.58 -5.76 17.95
CA ARG A 96 -20.38 -6.67 17.11
C ARG A 96 -20.36 -6.22 15.65
N LEU A 97 -20.46 -4.92 15.41
CA LEU A 97 -20.43 -4.37 14.05
C LEU A 97 -19.04 -4.48 13.45
N VAL A 98 -17.99 -4.13 14.20
CA VAL A 98 -16.58 -4.25 13.78
C VAL A 98 -16.24 -5.70 13.43
N ARG A 99 -16.57 -6.67 14.29
CA ARG A 99 -16.35 -8.10 13.98
C ARG A 99 -17.13 -8.56 12.75
N LYS A 100 -18.39 -8.12 12.62
CA LYS A 100 -19.20 -8.42 11.43
C LYS A 100 -18.54 -7.88 10.17
N LEU A 101 -18.11 -6.62 10.17
CA LEU A 101 -17.41 -6.00 9.05
C LEU A 101 -16.09 -6.71 8.75
N GLN A 102 -15.31 -7.07 9.78
CA GLN A 102 -14.05 -7.78 9.60
C GLN A 102 -14.26 -9.12 8.87
N ILE A 103 -15.25 -9.91 9.29
CA ILE A 103 -15.57 -11.20 8.66
C ILE A 103 -16.10 -10.99 7.23
N GLU A 104 -17.01 -10.04 7.04
CA GLU A 104 -17.56 -9.69 5.72
C GLU A 104 -16.49 -9.18 4.75
N MET A 105 -15.52 -8.40 5.21
CA MET A 105 -14.41 -7.92 4.40
C MET A 105 -13.42 -9.06 4.11
N ALA A 106 -13.04 -9.84 5.11
CA ALA A 106 -12.11 -10.96 4.96
C ALA A 106 -12.63 -12.01 3.97
N SER A 107 -13.91 -12.37 4.05
CA SER A 107 -14.57 -13.30 3.13
C SER A 107 -14.65 -12.82 1.67
N ARG A 108 -14.51 -11.52 1.41
CA ARG A 108 -14.49 -10.95 0.05
C ARG A 108 -13.09 -10.90 -0.56
N LEU A 109 -12.05 -11.07 0.26
CA LEU A 109 -10.69 -11.15 -0.24
C LEU A 109 -10.48 -12.52 -0.89
N ALA A 110 -9.97 -12.51 -2.11
CA ALA A 110 -9.58 -13.74 -2.77
C ALA A 110 -8.47 -14.43 -1.96
N SER A 111 -8.57 -15.74 -1.78
CA SER A 111 -7.49 -16.56 -1.21
C SER A 111 -6.20 -16.44 -2.00
N ASP A 112 -6.31 -16.15 -3.30
CA ASP A 112 -5.20 -16.19 -4.25
C ASP A 112 -5.01 -14.83 -4.89
N LEU A 113 -4.14 -14.03 -4.28
CA LEU A 113 -3.82 -12.70 -4.76
C LEU A 113 -2.71 -12.81 -5.80
N SER A 114 -3.09 -12.70 -7.08
CA SER A 114 -2.16 -12.57 -8.19
C SER A 114 -2.65 -11.50 -9.15
N THR A 115 -1.71 -10.73 -9.70
CA THR A 115 -2.03 -9.83 -10.81
C THR A 115 -2.16 -10.62 -12.11
N PRO A 116 -2.91 -10.11 -13.09
CA PRO A 116 -2.82 -10.60 -14.46
C PRO A 116 -1.37 -10.53 -14.96
N ALA A 117 -0.97 -11.52 -15.76
CA ALA A 117 0.36 -11.54 -16.35
C ALA A 117 0.46 -10.56 -17.52
N VAL A 118 1.48 -9.71 -17.49
CA VAL A 118 1.77 -8.75 -18.56
C VAL A 118 2.93 -9.26 -19.38
N ARG A 119 2.73 -9.36 -20.71
CA ARG A 119 3.78 -9.79 -21.63
C ARG A 119 4.69 -8.63 -22.00
N TRP A 120 5.99 -8.85 -21.88
CA TRP A 120 7.00 -7.96 -22.43
C TRP A 120 8.15 -8.78 -22.99
N GLY A 121 8.36 -8.66 -24.31
CA GLY A 121 9.33 -9.47 -25.05
C GLY A 121 9.04 -10.98 -24.91
N PRO A 122 10.06 -11.80 -24.56
CA PRO A 122 9.92 -13.24 -24.36
C PRO A 122 9.39 -13.61 -22.97
N TRP A 123 9.03 -12.64 -22.13
CA TRP A 123 8.65 -12.86 -20.73
C TRP A 123 7.21 -12.45 -20.42
N LEU A 124 6.67 -13.07 -19.38
CA LEU A 124 5.43 -12.69 -18.69
C LEU A 124 5.76 -12.30 -17.26
N TYR A 125 5.39 -11.08 -16.86
CA TYR A 125 5.62 -10.53 -15.52
C TYR A 125 4.32 -10.44 -14.74
N TYR A 126 4.37 -10.72 -13.44
CA TYR A 126 3.21 -10.67 -12.54
C TYR A 126 3.66 -10.62 -11.08
N ARG A 127 2.76 -10.20 -10.18
CA ARG A 127 2.94 -10.31 -8.74
C ARG A 127 2.00 -11.37 -8.20
N ARG A 128 2.46 -12.14 -7.21
CA ARG A 128 1.63 -13.11 -6.49
C ARG A 128 1.95 -13.10 -5.00
N VAL A 129 0.97 -13.37 -4.16
CA VAL A 129 1.15 -13.55 -2.72
C VAL A 129 1.19 -15.05 -2.41
N GLU A 130 2.20 -15.49 -1.68
CA GLU A 130 2.32 -16.87 -1.21
C GLU A 130 1.42 -17.10 0.01
N GLU A 131 0.90 -18.30 0.18
CA GLU A 131 0.06 -18.63 1.32
C GLU A 131 0.79 -18.35 2.65
N GLY A 132 0.10 -17.65 3.56
CA GLY A 132 0.65 -17.25 4.86
C GLY A 132 1.73 -16.16 4.81
N LYS A 133 2.05 -15.62 3.63
CA LYS A 133 2.97 -14.47 3.48
C LYS A 133 2.20 -13.15 3.48
N GLN A 134 2.83 -12.12 4.02
CA GLN A 134 2.24 -10.78 4.12
C GLN A 134 2.46 -9.97 2.84
N TYR A 135 3.59 -10.17 2.16
CA TYR A 135 3.97 -9.40 1.00
C TYR A 135 3.98 -10.25 -0.26
N PRO A 136 3.73 -9.64 -1.45
CA PRO A 136 3.81 -10.35 -2.71
C PRO A 136 5.25 -10.72 -3.06
N VAL A 137 5.41 -11.42 -4.17
CA VAL A 137 6.67 -11.63 -4.87
C VAL A 137 6.47 -11.17 -6.31
N LEU A 138 7.38 -10.35 -6.83
CA LEU A 138 7.44 -10.03 -8.26
C LEU A 138 8.09 -11.20 -8.97
N CYS A 139 7.41 -11.76 -9.95
CA CYS A 139 7.84 -12.94 -10.68
C CYS A 139 7.85 -12.69 -12.18
N ARG A 140 8.61 -13.53 -12.89
CA ARG A 140 8.50 -13.68 -14.33
C ARG A 140 8.62 -15.13 -14.77
N ARG A 141 8.15 -15.42 -15.98
CA ARG A 141 8.39 -16.69 -16.68
C ARG A 141 8.45 -16.49 -18.19
N LYS A 142 9.10 -17.41 -18.90
CA LYS A 142 9.14 -17.36 -20.36
C LYS A 142 7.73 -17.52 -20.94
N ALA A 143 7.36 -16.66 -21.87
CA ALA A 143 6.06 -16.70 -22.55
C ALA A 143 5.83 -18.02 -23.29
N SER A 144 6.90 -18.64 -23.83
CA SER A 144 6.85 -19.95 -24.48
C SER A 144 6.50 -21.10 -23.53
N LEU A 145 6.70 -20.91 -22.22
CA LEU A 145 6.38 -21.90 -21.18
C LEU A 145 5.06 -21.55 -20.48
N HIS A 146 4.24 -20.68 -21.08
CA HIS A 146 3.03 -20.21 -20.42
C HIS A 146 2.04 -21.34 -20.17
N GLU A 147 1.84 -22.20 -21.17
CA GLU A 147 0.91 -23.33 -21.12
C GLU A 147 1.35 -24.43 -20.15
N ALA A 148 2.66 -24.53 -19.90
CA ALA A 148 3.23 -25.48 -18.93
C ALA A 148 3.14 -24.99 -17.47
N PHE A 149 2.55 -23.81 -17.23
CA PHE A 149 2.46 -23.23 -15.90
C PHE A 149 1.24 -23.69 -15.14
N ILE A 150 1.50 -24.03 -13.89
CA ILE A 150 0.55 -24.75 -13.06
C ILE A 150 -0.27 -23.80 -12.21
N THR A 151 0.39 -23.04 -11.33
CA THR A 151 -0.29 -22.26 -10.29
C THR A 151 0.62 -21.20 -9.70
N ASN A 152 -0.01 -20.19 -9.08
CA ASN A 152 0.64 -19.12 -8.31
C ASN A 152 0.72 -19.43 -6.80
N LYS A 153 0.04 -20.48 -6.33
CA LYS A 153 -0.42 -20.59 -4.93
C LYS A 153 0.53 -21.32 -3.97
N ASP A 154 1.43 -22.13 -4.50
CA ASP A 154 2.17 -23.12 -3.72
C ASP A 154 3.69 -22.93 -3.89
N PRO A 155 4.57 -23.41 -3.00
CA PRO A 155 6.01 -23.47 -3.25
C PRO A 155 6.41 -24.14 -4.58
N SER A 156 5.58 -25.06 -5.10
CA SER A 156 5.66 -25.65 -6.44
C SER A 156 5.13 -24.73 -7.56
N ALA A 157 4.76 -23.48 -7.26
CA ALA A 157 4.34 -22.48 -8.23
C ALA A 157 5.40 -22.29 -9.32
N GLY A 158 4.92 -22.30 -10.56
CA GLY A 158 5.79 -22.26 -11.72
C GLY A 158 6.78 -23.43 -11.82
N PHE A 159 6.40 -24.62 -11.36
CA PHE A 159 7.05 -25.86 -11.77
C PHE A 159 6.45 -26.36 -13.09
N ASP A 160 7.23 -27.05 -13.90
CA ASP A 160 6.77 -27.83 -15.05
C ASP A 160 6.96 -29.31 -14.72
N PHE A 161 5.85 -30.04 -14.54
CA PHE A 161 5.89 -31.48 -14.23
C PHE A 161 6.34 -32.33 -15.42
N THR A 162 6.25 -31.83 -16.65
CA THR A 162 6.72 -32.56 -17.84
C THR A 162 8.23 -32.52 -17.96
N SER A 163 8.86 -31.37 -17.70
CA SER A 163 10.34 -31.25 -17.72
C SER A 163 11.00 -31.45 -16.35
N GLY A 164 10.23 -31.44 -15.26
CA GLY A 164 10.74 -31.53 -13.89
C GLY A 164 11.51 -30.28 -13.45
N LYS A 165 11.24 -29.12 -14.05
CA LYS A 165 12.01 -27.88 -13.82
C LYS A 165 11.13 -26.75 -13.33
N LYS A 166 11.71 -25.89 -12.49
CA LYS A 166 11.11 -24.61 -12.13
C LYS A 166 11.23 -23.64 -13.32
N ILE A 167 10.11 -23.16 -13.83
CA ILE A 167 9.96 -22.25 -14.97
C ILE A 167 9.63 -20.80 -14.56
N GLU A 168 9.21 -20.58 -13.30
CA GLU A 168 9.08 -19.24 -12.71
C GLU A 168 10.38 -18.79 -12.04
N GLN A 169 10.74 -17.54 -12.32
CA GLN A 169 11.81 -16.82 -11.67
C GLN A 169 11.25 -15.72 -10.76
N LYS A 170 11.66 -15.73 -9.48
CA LYS A 170 11.40 -14.63 -8.55
C LYS A 170 12.38 -13.49 -8.84
N LEU A 171 11.87 -12.27 -8.97
CA LEU A 171 12.64 -11.04 -9.18
C LEU A 171 12.87 -10.35 -7.84
N ILE A 172 11.78 -9.94 -7.19
CA ILE A 172 11.81 -9.27 -5.89
C ILE A 172 10.92 -10.06 -4.93
N ASP A 173 11.51 -10.58 -3.85
CA ASP A 173 10.76 -11.17 -2.74
C ASP A 173 10.59 -10.13 -1.65
N TYR A 174 9.43 -9.47 -1.64
CA TYR A 174 9.15 -8.37 -0.71
C TYR A 174 9.11 -8.86 0.75
N ASN A 175 8.92 -10.16 1.00
CA ASN A 175 9.02 -10.69 2.36
C ASN A 175 10.48 -10.69 2.84
N GLN A 176 11.43 -11.05 1.97
CA GLN A 176 12.86 -10.96 2.27
C GLN A 176 13.31 -9.50 2.40
N GLU A 177 12.82 -8.61 1.53
CA GLU A 177 13.13 -7.18 1.65
C GLU A 177 12.57 -6.60 2.97
N ALA A 178 11.40 -7.04 3.42
CA ALA A 178 10.87 -6.62 4.72
C ALA A 178 11.81 -7.01 5.87
N GLU A 179 12.38 -8.22 5.85
CA GLU A 179 13.38 -8.63 6.84
C GLU A 179 14.65 -7.79 6.77
N ARG A 180 15.13 -7.47 5.55
CA ARG A 180 16.33 -6.65 5.33
C ARG A 180 16.16 -5.18 5.76
N PHE A 181 14.96 -4.62 5.64
CA PHE A 181 14.69 -3.19 5.84
C PHE A 181 13.88 -2.84 7.10
N GLY A 182 13.77 -3.74 8.07
CA GLY A 182 13.27 -3.41 9.42
C GLY A 182 11.81 -3.80 9.71
N GLY A 183 11.31 -4.82 9.01
CA GLY A 183 10.03 -5.49 9.27
C GLY A 183 8.89 -5.12 8.33
N TYR A 184 9.13 -4.25 7.35
CA TYR A 184 8.14 -3.92 6.32
C TYR A 184 8.81 -3.71 4.97
N SER A 185 8.08 -4.03 3.91
CA SER A 185 8.54 -3.82 2.55
C SER A 185 7.66 -2.79 1.87
N TYR A 186 8.31 -1.73 1.40
CA TYR A 186 7.66 -0.68 0.63
C TYR A 186 8.55 -0.28 -0.53
N GLU A 187 8.07 -0.57 -1.74
CA GLU A 187 8.68 -0.18 -3.00
C GLU A 187 8.00 1.08 -3.52
N GLU A 188 8.79 2.07 -3.93
CA GLU A 188 8.27 3.25 -4.62
C GLU A 188 8.41 3.11 -6.14
N LEU A 189 9.54 2.57 -6.61
CA LEU A 189 9.87 2.47 -8.03
C LEU A 189 10.44 1.08 -8.35
N SER A 190 10.08 0.54 -9.51
CA SER A 190 10.76 -0.62 -10.10
C SER A 190 10.71 -0.56 -11.62
N GLU A 191 11.85 -0.85 -12.26
CA GLU A 191 11.99 -0.87 -13.72
C GLU A 191 12.91 -2.01 -14.15
N VAL A 192 12.42 -2.87 -15.04
CA VAL A 192 13.19 -3.96 -15.63
C VAL A 192 13.90 -3.43 -16.88
N SER A 193 15.15 -3.81 -17.05
CA SER A 193 15.97 -3.44 -18.21
C SER A 193 15.40 -3.95 -19.54
N PRO A 194 15.64 -3.26 -20.68
CA PRO A 194 15.11 -3.66 -21.99
C PRO A 194 15.56 -5.03 -22.49
N ASP A 195 16.76 -5.45 -22.09
CA ASP A 195 17.30 -6.78 -22.38
C ASP A 195 16.83 -7.85 -21.37
N HIS A 196 16.06 -7.44 -20.37
CA HIS A 196 15.52 -8.26 -19.28
C HIS A 196 16.60 -8.92 -18.41
N ASN A 197 17.82 -8.39 -18.35
CA ASN A 197 18.88 -8.99 -17.55
C ASN A 197 18.99 -8.37 -16.16
N PHE A 198 18.45 -7.17 -15.96
CA PHE A 198 18.49 -6.43 -14.70
C PHE A 198 17.10 -5.90 -14.30
N ILE A 199 16.90 -5.72 -12.99
CA ILE A 199 15.83 -4.88 -12.43
C ILE A 199 16.46 -3.84 -11.51
N ALA A 200 16.05 -2.60 -11.66
CA ALA A 200 16.36 -1.51 -10.73
C ALA A 200 15.10 -1.21 -9.93
N TYR A 201 15.21 -1.09 -8.61
CA TYR A 201 14.07 -0.82 -7.74
C TYR A 201 14.49 -0.05 -6.51
N THR A 202 13.55 0.63 -5.87
CA THR A 202 13.77 1.33 -4.60
C THR A 202 13.04 0.62 -3.47
N MET A 203 13.67 0.55 -2.29
CA MET A 203 13.06 0.03 -1.06
C MET A 203 13.20 1.02 0.07
N PHE A 204 12.13 1.19 0.84
CA PHE A 204 12.16 2.01 2.04
C PHE A 204 13.04 1.35 3.11
N ASP A 205 14.03 2.08 3.60
CA ASP A 205 14.90 1.67 4.69
C ASP A 205 14.47 2.33 6.00
N LYS A 206 13.94 1.54 6.93
CA LYS A 206 13.49 2.01 8.25
C LYS A 206 14.57 2.74 9.03
N GLN A 207 15.83 2.33 8.90
CA GLN A 207 16.91 2.92 9.67
C GLN A 207 17.29 4.30 9.15
N LYS A 208 17.16 4.50 7.83
CA LYS A 208 17.49 5.77 7.17
C LYS A 208 16.30 6.69 6.96
N ASP A 209 15.07 6.17 7.12
CA ASP A 209 13.81 6.89 6.85
C ASP A 209 13.71 7.41 5.40
N LEU A 210 14.22 6.62 4.44
CA LEU A 210 14.24 6.99 3.02
C LEU A 210 14.26 5.76 2.10
N PHE A 211 14.01 5.98 0.82
CA PHE A 211 14.13 4.94 -0.21
C PHE A 211 15.56 4.81 -0.71
N THR A 212 16.06 3.57 -0.72
CA THR A 212 17.38 3.19 -1.26
C THR A 212 17.21 2.48 -2.60
N LEU A 213 17.94 2.92 -3.62
CA LEU A 213 18.06 2.26 -4.92
C LEU A 213 18.91 0.98 -4.82
N LEU A 214 18.38 -0.09 -5.40
CA LEU A 214 19.01 -1.38 -5.58
C LEU A 214 18.92 -1.81 -7.04
N VAL A 215 19.93 -2.53 -7.52
CA VAL A 215 19.92 -3.16 -8.85
C VAL A 215 20.24 -4.64 -8.69
N GLN A 216 19.41 -5.50 -9.27
CA GLN A 216 19.60 -6.94 -9.25
C GLN A 216 19.83 -7.48 -10.65
N ASP A 217 20.85 -8.33 -10.81
CA ASP A 217 21.03 -9.16 -11.99
C ASP A 217 20.04 -10.32 -11.94
N LEU A 218 19.15 -10.36 -12.92
CA LEU A 218 18.11 -11.36 -13.10
C LEU A 218 18.62 -12.64 -13.79
N THR A 219 19.88 -12.70 -14.19
CA THR A 219 20.49 -13.94 -14.68
C THR A 219 21.04 -14.74 -13.51
N THR A 220 21.75 -14.07 -12.60
CA THR A 220 22.41 -14.67 -11.44
C THR A 220 21.58 -14.63 -10.17
N GLY A 221 20.61 -13.71 -10.07
CA GLY A 221 19.86 -13.44 -8.85
C GLY A 221 20.62 -12.59 -7.82
N ILE A 222 21.77 -12.02 -8.21
CA ILE A 222 22.67 -11.30 -7.30
C ILE A 222 22.36 -9.80 -7.34
N LEU A 223 22.34 -9.17 -6.17
CA LEU A 223 22.29 -7.71 -6.05
C LEU A 223 23.65 -7.10 -6.37
N LEU A 224 23.66 -6.09 -7.21
CA LEU A 224 24.85 -5.33 -7.55
C LEU A 224 25.18 -4.35 -6.43
N ASP A 225 26.47 -4.16 -6.16
CA ASP A 225 26.94 -3.16 -5.19
C ASP A 225 26.73 -1.73 -5.68
N ARG A 226 26.73 -1.53 -7.01
CA ARG A 226 26.51 -0.25 -7.68
C ARG A 226 25.62 -0.42 -8.92
N PRO A 227 24.80 0.59 -9.27
CA PRO A 227 24.56 1.84 -8.54
C PRO A 227 23.78 1.63 -7.24
N ARG A 228 24.04 2.52 -6.27
CA ARG A 228 23.32 2.61 -5.02
C ARG A 228 23.19 4.08 -4.63
N ALA A 229 21.97 4.55 -4.49
CA ALA A 229 21.66 5.94 -4.19
C ALA A 229 20.44 6.01 -3.28
N ASP A 230 20.41 7.01 -2.41
CA ASP A 230 19.27 7.29 -1.56
C ASP A 230 18.40 8.39 -2.22
N ARG A 231 17.12 8.49 -1.83
CA ARG A 231 16.20 9.56 -2.29
C ARG A 231 15.97 9.58 -3.81
N VAL A 232 15.91 8.40 -4.42
CA VAL A 232 15.65 8.27 -5.86
C VAL A 232 14.15 8.38 -6.16
N ALA A 233 13.78 9.26 -7.09
CA ALA A 233 12.39 9.56 -7.48
C ALA A 233 12.04 9.22 -8.94
N GLY A 234 12.97 8.62 -9.68
CA GLY A 234 12.72 8.15 -11.05
C GLY A 234 13.85 7.29 -11.56
N LEU A 235 13.52 6.32 -12.42
CA LEU A 235 14.43 5.34 -12.99
C LEU A 235 14.21 5.24 -14.51
N CYS A 236 15.30 5.20 -15.28
CA CYS A 236 15.27 4.91 -16.71
C CYS A 236 16.49 4.10 -17.14
N TRP A 237 16.27 3.13 -18.01
CA TRP A 237 17.36 2.35 -18.61
C TRP A 237 17.86 2.99 -19.90
N ALA A 238 19.17 3.03 -20.07
CA ALA A 238 19.86 3.49 -21.27
C ALA A 238 20.76 2.40 -21.85
N MET A 239 21.23 2.60 -23.08
CA MET A 239 22.23 1.75 -23.75
C MET A 239 21.86 0.25 -23.74
N ASN A 240 20.58 -0.06 -23.93
CA ASN A 240 20.00 -1.41 -23.88
C ASN A 240 20.23 -2.13 -22.54
N GLY A 241 20.09 -1.42 -21.42
CA GLY A 241 20.21 -2.00 -20.07
C GLY A 241 21.62 -1.90 -19.47
N ARG A 242 22.59 -1.31 -20.17
CA ARG A 242 23.98 -1.16 -19.68
C ARG A 242 24.20 0.09 -18.83
N ALA A 243 23.27 1.04 -18.87
CA ALA A 243 23.33 2.23 -18.05
C ALA A 243 21.97 2.50 -17.41
N LEU A 244 21.98 3.00 -16.17
CA LEU A 244 20.80 3.40 -15.43
C LEU A 244 20.87 4.90 -15.17
N LEU A 245 19.85 5.63 -15.63
CA LEU A 245 19.62 7.01 -15.25
C LEU A 245 18.62 7.03 -14.09
N TYR A 246 18.87 7.91 -13.12
CA TYR A 246 17.97 8.07 -11.99
C TYR A 246 17.91 9.53 -11.53
N THR A 247 16.73 9.94 -11.05
CA THR A 247 16.52 11.29 -10.48
C THR A 247 16.60 11.24 -8.96
N VAL A 248 17.18 12.25 -8.33
CA VAL A 248 17.29 12.36 -6.86
C VAL A 248 16.57 13.61 -6.37
N ILE A 249 15.90 13.49 -5.23
CA ILE A 249 15.23 14.61 -4.54
C ILE A 249 16.16 15.32 -3.53
N ASN A 250 15.98 16.63 -3.37
CA ASN A 250 16.62 17.42 -2.33
C ASN A 250 15.90 17.23 -0.96
N ASP A 251 16.30 18.00 0.06
CA ASP A 251 15.68 17.95 1.39
C ASP A 251 14.21 18.40 1.41
N GLU A 252 13.80 19.25 0.46
CA GLU A 252 12.42 19.71 0.27
C GLU A 252 11.57 18.73 -0.55
N ARG A 253 12.11 17.54 -0.83
CA ARG A 253 11.50 16.48 -1.66
C ARG A 253 11.29 16.87 -3.12
N ARG A 254 12.04 17.85 -3.62
CA ARG A 254 12.03 18.27 -5.03
C ARG A 254 13.04 17.46 -5.86
N PRO A 255 12.63 16.77 -6.93
CA PRO A 255 13.54 16.12 -7.87
C PRO A 255 14.30 17.15 -8.70
N TYR A 256 15.62 17.21 -8.52
CA TYR A 256 16.44 18.31 -9.04
C TYR A 256 17.75 17.88 -9.71
N ARG A 257 18.18 16.62 -9.55
CA ARG A 257 19.38 16.08 -10.20
C ARG A 257 19.07 14.78 -10.93
N ILE A 258 19.66 14.63 -12.12
CA ILE A 258 19.68 13.38 -12.89
C ILE A 258 21.11 12.84 -12.89
N TYR A 259 21.28 11.62 -12.42
CA TYR A 259 22.52 10.87 -12.47
C TYR A 259 22.45 9.81 -13.56
N CYS A 260 23.63 9.40 -14.06
CA CYS A 260 23.80 8.25 -14.93
C CYS A 260 24.89 7.35 -14.35
N SER A 261 24.55 6.08 -14.16
CA SER A 261 25.48 5.03 -13.75
C SER A 261 25.63 4.00 -14.85
N VAL A 262 26.88 3.62 -15.16
CA VAL A 262 27.17 2.53 -16.09
C VAL A 262 27.38 1.25 -15.28
N LEU A 263 26.58 0.22 -15.56
CA LEU A 263 26.65 -1.03 -14.81
C LEU A 263 28.02 -1.70 -14.96
N GLY A 264 28.56 -2.19 -13.84
CA GLY A 264 29.88 -2.84 -13.78
C GLY A 264 31.07 -1.88 -13.88
N SER A 265 30.84 -0.57 -13.98
CA SER A 265 31.89 0.44 -13.88
C SER A 265 32.28 0.70 -12.42
N ASN A 266 33.58 0.82 -12.15
CA ASN A 266 34.07 1.27 -10.84
C ASN A 266 34.12 2.81 -10.71
N LYS A 267 33.73 3.54 -11.76
CA LYS A 267 33.65 5.00 -11.71
C LYS A 267 32.42 5.43 -10.93
N ASP A 268 32.47 6.64 -10.38
CA ASP A 268 31.32 7.24 -9.73
C ASP A 268 30.27 7.68 -10.76
N ASP A 269 29.03 7.75 -10.30
CA ASP A 269 27.89 8.13 -11.12
C ASP A 269 28.03 9.57 -11.59
N THR A 270 27.73 9.81 -12.87
CA THR A 270 27.92 11.12 -13.51
C THR A 270 26.63 11.92 -13.45
N ILE A 271 26.70 13.19 -13.03
CA ILE A 271 25.57 14.12 -13.12
C ILE A 271 25.36 14.48 -14.59
N ILE A 272 24.15 14.24 -15.09
CA ILE A 272 23.73 14.59 -16.45
C ILE A 272 23.08 15.97 -16.47
N LEU A 273 22.25 16.27 -15.47
CA LEU A 273 21.53 17.53 -15.34
C LEU A 273 21.30 17.84 -13.87
N GLU A 274 21.41 19.11 -13.52
CA GLU A 274 21.06 19.66 -12.22
C GLU A 274 20.27 20.95 -12.43
N GLU A 275 19.18 21.10 -11.70
CA GLU A 275 18.31 22.26 -11.76
C GLU A 275 18.34 23.03 -10.43
N ALA A 276 18.81 24.28 -10.53
CA ALA A 276 19.04 25.15 -9.38
C ALA A 276 17.79 25.94 -8.98
N ASP A 277 16.87 26.20 -9.90
CA ASP A 277 15.62 26.89 -9.57
C ASP A 277 14.72 25.99 -8.71
N GLU A 278 14.35 26.49 -7.53
CA GLU A 278 13.53 25.80 -6.54
C GLU A 278 12.10 25.54 -7.03
N ASN A 279 11.62 26.26 -8.05
CA ASN A 279 10.30 26.07 -8.63
C ASN A 279 10.29 25.11 -9.83
N ILE A 280 11.45 24.59 -10.22
CA ILE A 280 11.60 23.69 -11.37
C ILE A 280 11.88 22.27 -10.90
N TYR A 281 11.19 21.31 -11.51
CA TYR A 281 11.21 19.91 -11.20
C TYR A 281 11.75 19.13 -12.40
N LEU A 282 12.58 18.13 -12.13
CA LEU A 282 13.08 17.21 -13.15
C LEU A 282 12.36 15.87 -13.08
N SER A 283 12.04 15.32 -14.24
CA SER A 283 11.57 13.93 -14.35
C SER A 283 12.12 13.27 -15.60
N ILE A 284 12.32 11.96 -15.53
CA ILE A 284 12.83 11.14 -16.62
C ILE A 284 11.83 10.04 -16.95
N ARG A 285 11.72 9.68 -18.23
CA ARG A 285 10.90 8.56 -18.68
C ARG A 285 11.47 7.93 -19.94
N ASN A 286 11.53 6.60 -19.99
CA ASN A 286 11.79 5.87 -21.23
C ASN A 286 10.60 6.00 -22.20
N THR A 287 10.88 6.19 -23.49
CA THR A 287 9.86 5.93 -24.52
C THR A 287 9.47 4.46 -24.51
N LYS A 288 8.26 4.12 -24.99
CA LYS A 288 7.73 2.75 -24.94
C LYS A 288 8.61 1.73 -25.71
N ASP A 289 9.33 2.19 -26.72
CA ASP A 289 10.27 1.41 -27.51
C ASP A 289 11.72 1.47 -26.97
N PHE A 290 11.95 2.20 -25.87
CA PHE A 290 13.26 2.41 -25.23
C PHE A 290 14.32 3.08 -26.12
N SER A 291 13.92 3.66 -27.25
CA SER A 291 14.83 4.36 -28.18
C SER A 291 15.32 5.69 -27.60
N PHE A 292 14.50 6.35 -26.78
CA PHE A 292 14.84 7.64 -26.18
C PHE A 292 14.50 7.67 -24.69
N ILE A 293 15.20 8.53 -23.97
CA ILE A 293 14.83 8.96 -22.62
C ILE A 293 14.35 10.39 -22.74
N ALA A 294 13.10 10.63 -22.40
CA ALA A 294 12.53 11.96 -22.32
C ALA A 294 12.89 12.56 -20.96
N VAL A 295 13.43 13.78 -20.98
CA VAL A 295 13.76 14.55 -19.78
C VAL A 295 12.79 15.72 -19.71
N ASN A 296 11.83 15.66 -18.80
CA ASN A 296 10.87 16.73 -18.63
C ASN A 296 11.30 17.66 -17.50
N ILE A 297 11.44 18.93 -17.84
CA ILE A 297 11.76 20.05 -16.95
C ILE A 297 10.48 20.87 -16.81
N PHE A 298 9.91 20.95 -15.61
CA PHE A 298 8.58 21.55 -15.43
C PHE A 298 8.45 22.33 -14.13
N SER A 299 7.49 23.24 -14.11
CA SER A 299 6.99 23.98 -12.95
C SER A 299 5.47 23.93 -12.97
N ASP A 300 4.81 24.55 -12.00
CA ASP A 300 3.34 24.65 -11.97
C ASP A 300 2.75 25.39 -13.18
N SER A 301 3.55 26.21 -13.86
CA SER A 301 3.08 27.09 -14.95
C SER A 301 3.69 26.78 -16.33
N SER A 302 4.72 25.95 -16.41
CA SER A 302 5.42 25.66 -17.66
C SER A 302 6.06 24.28 -17.68
N SER A 303 6.24 23.70 -18.86
CA SER A 303 6.97 22.44 -19.04
C SER A 303 7.76 22.43 -20.35
N LYS A 304 8.86 21.67 -20.36
CA LYS A 304 9.76 21.47 -21.49
C LYS A 304 10.20 20.01 -21.52
N LEU A 305 10.00 19.35 -22.66
CA LEU A 305 10.40 17.95 -22.94
C LEU A 305 11.63 17.89 -23.84
#